data_AF-A0A0D0DUX0-F1
#
_entry.id   AF-A0A0D0DUX0-F1
#
_cell.length_a   1.000
_cell.length_b   1.000
_cell.length_c   1.000
_cell.angle_alpha   90.00
_cell.angle_beta   90.00
_cell.angle_gamma   90.00
#
_symmetry.space_group_name_H-M   'P 1'
#
loop_
_entity.id
_entity.type
_entity.pdbx_description
1 polymer ?
#
loop_
_entity_poly.entity_id
_entity_poly.type
_entity_poly.pdbx_seq_one_letter_code
_entity_poly.pdbx_strand_id
1 'polypeptide(L)' 'PGIFQAYVWITPECFDILLASIQTDPVFQNQSYVLQMPVDTQLAIALYHFGHYGNAISTTMVALWAGIGYGTV' A
#
# COMPACT_ATOMS: atom_id res chain seq x y z
N PRO A 1 15.05 7.05 14.01
CA PRO A 1 14.14 6.81 12.86
C PRO A 1 12.71 7.18 13.25
N GLY A 2 12.03 8.01 12.45
CA GLY A 2 10.61 8.31 12.69
C GLY A 2 9.76 7.04 12.61
N ILE A 3 8.63 7.00 13.32
CA ILE A 3 7.71 5.85 13.35
C ILE A 3 7.43 5.35 11.93
N PHE A 4 7.19 6.25 10.98
CA PHE A 4 6.98 5.91 9.57
C PHE A 4 8.11 5.07 8.93
N GLN A 5 9.37 5.46 9.11
CA GLN A 5 10.52 4.72 8.57
C GLN A 5 10.68 3.32 9.20
N ALA A 6 10.30 3.16 10.47
CA ALA A 6 10.37 1.87 11.14
C ALA A 6 9.37 0.85 10.57
N TYR A 7 8.25 1.34 10.03
CA TYR A 7 7.18 0.50 9.47
C TYR A 7 7.36 0.26 7.96
N VAL A 8 7.66 1.32 7.20
CA VAL A 8 7.61 1.30 5.72
C VAL A 8 9.00 1.12 5.10
N TRP A 9 10.08 1.18 5.92
CA TRP A 9 11.48 0.99 5.51
C TRP A 9 11.99 1.96 4.43
N ILE A 10 11.26 3.04 4.15
CA ILE A 10 11.67 4.14 3.26
C ILE A 10 11.47 5.49 3.93
N THR A 11 12.18 6.51 3.45
CA THR A 11 11.99 7.88 3.94
C THR A 11 10.64 8.45 3.46
N PRO A 12 10.00 9.36 4.23
CA PRO A 12 8.77 10.03 3.80
C PRO A 12 8.92 10.71 2.43
N GLU A 13 10.04 11.37 2.18
CA GLU A 13 10.34 12.01 0.88
C GLU A 13 10.33 11.01 -0.28
N CYS A 14 10.90 9.81 -0.07
CA CYS A 14 10.91 8.77 -1.09
C CYS A 14 9.49 8.20 -1.31
N PHE A 15 8.70 8.08 -0.24
CA PHE A 15 7.30 7.68 -0.31
C PHE A 15 6.47 8.68 -1.13
N ASP A 16 6.63 9.99 -0.88
CA ASP A 16 5.90 11.04 -1.58
C ASP A 16 6.24 11.07 -3.08
N ILE A 17 7.52 10.90 -3.44
CA ILE A 17 7.96 10.82 -4.84
C ILE A 17 7.35 9.58 -5.52
N LEU A 18 7.38 8.43 -4.85
CA LEU A 18 6.81 7.19 -5.36
C LEU A 18 5.29 7.33 -5.56
N LEU A 19 4.59 7.84 -4.55
CA LEU A 19 3.15 8.12 -4.62
C LEU A 19 2.82 9.05 -5.79
N ALA A 20 3.56 10.16 -5.93
CA ALA A 20 3.35 11.12 -7.01
C ALA A 20 3.52 10.47 -8.40
N SER A 21 4.41 9.48 -8.54
CA SER A 21 4.65 8.79 -9.80
C SER A 21 3.56 7.78 -10.20
N ILE A 22 2.83 7.23 -9.23
CA ILE A 22 1.88 6.13 -9.47
C ILE A 22 0.41 6.51 -9.24
N GLN A 23 0.13 7.55 -8.44
CA GLN A 23 -1.24 7.90 -8.02
C GLN A 23 -2.19 8.24 -9.18
N THR A 24 -1.65 8.70 -10.30
CA THR A 24 -2.44 9.06 -11.49
C THR A 24 -2.58 7.90 -12.48
N ASP A 25 -1.90 6.78 -12.24
CA ASP A 25 -1.93 5.66 -13.17
C ASP A 25 -3.29 4.93 -13.07
N PRO A 26 -3.99 4.69 -14.21
CA PRO A 26 -5.25 3.97 -14.24
C PRO A 26 -5.20 2.58 -13.60
N VAL A 27 -4.03 1.93 -13.54
CA VAL A 27 -3.84 0.62 -12.89
C VAL A 27 -4.20 0.67 -11.40
N PHE A 28 -3.99 1.81 -10.73
CA PHE A 28 -4.36 2.00 -9.33
C PHE A 28 -5.76 2.60 -9.15
N GLN A 29 -6.52 2.77 -10.22
CA GLN A 29 -7.89 3.25 -10.19
C GLN A 29 -8.85 2.11 -10.52
N ASN A 30 -9.71 1.78 -9.57
CA ASN A 30 -10.81 0.87 -9.79
C ASN A 30 -11.88 1.61 -10.61
N GLN A 31 -12.11 1.15 -11.84
CA GLN A 31 -13.13 1.69 -12.75
C GLN A 31 -14.57 1.30 -12.37
N SER A 32 -14.83 1.02 -11.09
CA SER A 32 -16.15 0.63 -10.58
C SER A 32 -16.86 1.78 -9.87
N TYR A 33 -18.16 1.61 -9.66
CA TYR A 33 -18.98 2.52 -8.87
C TYR A 33 -18.78 2.38 -7.35
N VAL A 34 -17.85 1.52 -6.91
CA VAL A 34 -17.57 1.28 -5.49
C VAL A 34 -16.40 2.15 -5.05
N LEU A 35 -16.50 2.71 -3.84
CA LEU A 35 -15.46 3.52 -3.25
C LEU A 35 -14.17 2.68 -3.11
N GLN A 36 -13.10 3.10 -3.78
CA GLN A 36 -11.78 2.50 -3.63
C GLN A 36 -11.02 3.16 -2.48
N MET A 37 -10.20 2.38 -1.79
CA MET A 37 -9.25 2.91 -0.81
C MET A 37 -8.27 3.90 -1.49
N PRO A 38 -7.88 5.00 -0.84
CA PRO A 38 -6.87 5.91 -1.38
C PRO A 38 -5.54 5.21 -1.74
N VAL A 39 -4.89 5.65 -2.83
CA VAL A 39 -3.67 5.01 -3.38
C VAL A 39 -2.48 5.11 -2.42
N ASP A 40 -2.38 6.19 -1.66
CA ASP A 40 -1.40 6.37 -0.59
C ASP A 40 -1.51 5.30 0.50
N THR A 41 -2.73 4.97 0.89
CA THR A 41 -3.03 3.96 1.91
C THR A 41 -2.71 2.57 1.37
N GLN A 42 -3.08 2.26 0.12
CA GLN A 42 -2.71 1.01 -0.55
C GLN A 42 -1.18 0.84 -0.62
N LEU A 43 -0.46 1.90 -1.01
CA LEU A 43 0.99 1.90 -1.13
C LEU A 43 1.68 1.67 0.22
N ALA A 44 1.23 2.34 1.28
CA ALA A 44 1.78 2.18 2.63
C ALA A 44 1.61 0.75 3.16
N ILE A 45 0.46 0.14 2.91
CA ILE A 45 0.18 -1.26 3.28
C ILE A 45 1.12 -2.20 2.52
N ALA A 46 1.25 -2.04 1.20
CA ALA A 46 2.12 -2.88 0.38
C ALA A 46 3.59 -2.81 0.82
N LEU A 47 4.09 -1.60 1.08
CA LEU A 47 5.47 -1.39 1.51
C LEU A 47 5.74 -1.94 2.92
N TYR A 48 4.80 -1.78 3.87
CA TYR A 48 4.91 -2.41 5.18
C TYR A 48 5.05 -3.94 5.06
N HIS A 49 4.28 -4.54 4.17
CA HIS A 49 4.32 -5.98 3.89
C HIS A 49 5.66 -6.43 3.29
N PHE A 50 6.17 -5.71 2.30
CA PHE A 50 7.47 -6.03 1.69
C PHE A 50 8.62 -5.93 2.69
N GLY A 51 8.59 -4.96 3.61
CA GLY A 51 9.61 -4.80 4.65
C GLY A 51 9.60 -5.89 5.72
N HIS A 52 8.43 -6.46 6.05
CA HIS A 52 8.30 -7.38 7.20
C HIS A 52 8.24 -8.87 6.82
N TYR A 53 7.66 -9.22 5.66
CA TYR A 53 7.36 -10.61 5.32
C TYR A 53 8.00 -11.08 4.00
N GLY A 54 8.60 -10.16 3.23
CA GLY A 54 9.20 -10.46 1.93
C GLY A 54 8.19 -11.00 0.90
N ASN A 55 8.68 -11.69 -0.12
CA ASN A 55 7.89 -12.08 -1.30
C ASN A 55 6.91 -13.26 -1.08
N ALA A 56 6.78 -13.76 0.16
CA ALA A 56 6.04 -14.99 0.47
C ALA A 56 4.65 -14.74 1.09
N ILE A 57 4.23 -13.48 1.25
CA ILE A 57 2.96 -13.15 1.89
C ILE A 57 1.80 -13.17 0.89
N SER A 58 0.73 -13.89 1.22
CA SER A 58 -0.50 -13.91 0.43
C SER A 58 -1.24 -12.58 0.52
N THR A 59 -1.92 -12.17 -0.56
CA THR A 59 -2.84 -11.03 -0.59
C THR A 59 -3.95 -11.15 0.47
N THR A 60 -4.30 -12.36 0.90
CA THR A 60 -5.21 -12.61 2.02
C THR A 60 -4.66 -12.14 3.37
N MET A 61 -3.36 -12.34 3.61
CA MET A 61 -2.72 -11.89 4.84
C MET A 61 -2.58 -10.36 4.85
N VAL A 62 -2.40 -9.74 3.68
CA VAL A 62 -2.44 -8.28 3.48
C VAL A 62 -3.81 -7.71 3.84
N ALA A 63 -4.86 -8.33 3.31
CA ALA A 63 -6.23 -7.92 3.57
C ALA A 63 -6.59 -8.02 5.07
N LEU A 64 -6.23 -9.13 5.71
CA LEU A 64 -6.48 -9.37 7.13
C LEU A 64 -5.72 -8.40 8.05
N TRP A 65 -4.45 -8.08 7.73
CA TRP A 65 -3.66 -7.15 8.53
C TRP A 65 -4.16 -5.70 8.40
N ALA A 66 -4.48 -5.27 7.18
CA ALA A 66 -4.97 -3.92 6.91
C ALA A 66 -6.45 -3.71 7.28
N GLY A 67 -7.15 -4.75 7.74
CA GLY A 67 -8.58 -4.68 8.07
C GLY A 67 -9.47 -4.42 6.85
N ILE A 68 -9.03 -4.80 5.66
CA ILE A 68 -9.75 -4.61 4.39
C ILE A 68 -10.24 -5.95 3.84
N GLY A 69 -11.32 -5.92 3.05
CA GLY A 69 -11.85 -7.14 2.43
C GLY A 69 -10.88 -7.71 1.39
N TYR A 70 -10.81 -9.04 1.27
CA TYR A 70 -9.88 -9.74 0.37
C TYR A 70 -9.90 -9.23 -1.08
N GLY A 71 -11.06 -8.82 -1.60
CA GLY A 71 -11.20 -8.27 -2.96
C GLY A 71 -10.80 -6.80 -3.12
N THR A 72 -10.21 -6.19 -2.08
CA THR A 72 -9.75 -4.78 -2.06
C THR A 72 -8.23 -4.67 -2.23
N VAL A 73 -7.51 -5.80 -2.08
CA VAL A 73 -6.08 -5.96 -2.38
C VAL A 73 -5.93 -6.38 -3.84
#